data_AF-A0AAP3ETT8-F1
#
_entry.id   AF-A0AAP3ETT8-F1
#
_cell.length_a   1.000
_cell.length_b   1.000
_cell.length_c   1.000
_cell.angle_alpha   90.00
_cell.angle_beta   90.00
_cell.angle_gamma   90.00
#
_symmetry.space_group_name_H-M   'P 1'
#
loop_
_entity.id
_entity.type
_entity.pdbx_description
1 polymer ?
#
loop_
_entity_poly.entity_id
_entity_poly.type
_entity_poly.pdbx_seq_one_letter_code
_entity_poly.pdbx_strand_id
1 'polypeptide(L)'
;MKSQKITKKGDLEIGKCYRDGDSFYYVTGRVECYERSFLEAISFDFDEMEVDLSTPYIEDIVEEGDFEEISLKMFLDSFKTFKKEKEEYLLLETDTLALADLELRKIPNQ
;
A
#
# COMPACT_ATOMS: atom_id res chain seq x y z
N MET A 1 -19.46 2.99 13.93
CA MET A 1 -18.65 4.22 14.14
C MET A 1 -18.76 5.02 12.85
N LYS A 2 -18.88 6.34 12.92
CA LYS A 2 -18.81 7.19 11.72
C LYS A 2 -17.32 7.28 11.31
N SER A 3 -16.96 6.97 10.05
CA SER A 3 -15.63 7.30 9.53
C SER A 3 -15.41 8.80 9.69
N GLN A 4 -14.26 9.17 10.27
CA GLN A 4 -13.81 10.55 10.27
C GLN A 4 -12.94 10.74 9.03
N LYS A 5 -13.37 11.65 8.15
CA LYS A 5 -12.56 12.09 7.01
C LYS A 5 -11.38 12.91 7.55
N ILE A 6 -10.18 12.51 7.18
CA ILE A 6 -8.92 13.15 7.53
C ILE A 6 -8.65 14.18 6.44
N THR A 7 -8.45 15.43 6.84
CA THR A 7 -8.32 16.54 5.88
C THR A 7 -7.01 17.29 5.99
N LYS A 8 -6.18 16.94 6.99
CA LYS A 8 -4.91 17.60 7.30
C LYS A 8 -3.92 16.64 7.93
N LYS A 9 -2.62 16.88 7.70
CA LYS A 9 -1.48 16.15 8.30
C LYS A 9 -1.60 15.90 9.81
N GLY A 10 -2.03 16.92 10.55
CA GLY A 10 -2.14 16.87 12.01
C GLY A 10 -3.24 15.94 12.56
N ASP A 11 -4.12 15.44 11.69
CA ASP A 11 -5.18 14.48 12.07
C ASP A 11 -4.69 13.02 12.02
N LEU A 12 -3.47 12.78 11.53
CA LEU A 12 -2.84 11.47 11.56
C LEU A 12 -2.27 11.15 12.94
N GLU A 13 -2.54 9.95 13.43
CA GLU A 13 -2.13 9.46 14.74
C GLU A 13 -1.38 8.13 14.62
N ILE A 14 -0.28 8.00 15.36
CA ILE A 14 0.45 6.74 15.48
C ILE A 14 -0.46 5.66 16.08
N GLY A 15 -0.45 4.47 15.48
CA GLY A 15 -1.28 3.34 15.88
C GLY A 15 -2.69 3.35 15.30
N LYS A 16 -3.03 4.33 14.45
CA LYS A 16 -4.28 4.36 13.70
C LYS A 16 -4.11 3.83 12.27
N CYS A 17 -5.25 3.46 11.68
CA CYS A 17 -5.33 2.93 10.34
C CYS A 17 -6.15 3.88 9.47
N TYR A 18 -5.72 4.04 8.24
CA TYR A 18 -6.36 4.91 7.26
C TYR A 18 -6.53 4.20 5.93
N ARG A 19 -7.48 4.68 5.14
CA ARG A 19 -7.72 4.24 3.76
C ARG A 19 -7.85 5.47 2.88
N ASP A 20 -7.29 5.39 1.68
CA ASP A 20 -7.53 6.32 0.59
C ASP A 20 -7.75 5.50 -0.68
N GLY A 21 -8.95 5.55 -1.26
CA GLY A 21 -9.28 4.67 -2.39
C GLY A 21 -9.03 3.20 -2.06
N ASP A 22 -8.16 2.53 -2.80
CA ASP A 22 -7.77 1.13 -2.58
C ASP A 22 -6.39 0.96 -1.93
N SER A 23 -5.83 2.05 -1.43
CA SER A 23 -4.64 2.09 -0.61
C SER A 23 -4.99 2.09 0.88
N PHE A 24 -4.22 1.36 1.68
CA PHE A 24 -4.42 1.19 3.11
C PHE A 24 -3.13 1.49 3.85
N TYR A 25 -3.25 2.18 5.00
CA TYR A 25 -2.10 2.65 5.76
C TYR A 25 -2.27 2.37 7.26
N TYR A 26 -1.23 1.85 7.90
CA TYR A 26 -1.11 1.74 9.35
C TYR A 26 0.07 2.57 9.83
N VAL A 27 -0.19 3.66 10.54
CA VAL A 27 0.85 4.60 10.99
C VAL A 27 1.66 3.96 12.12
N THR A 28 2.93 3.68 11.87
CA THR A 28 3.81 2.93 12.78
C THR A 28 4.58 3.84 13.73
N GLY A 29 4.92 5.05 13.31
CA GLY A 29 5.76 5.94 14.10
C GLY A 29 6.16 7.23 13.41
N ARG A 30 7.17 7.88 13.97
CA ARG A 30 7.87 9.03 13.38
C ARG A 30 9.30 8.65 13.07
N VAL A 31 9.77 9.10 11.91
CA VAL A 31 11.17 9.02 11.51
C VAL A 31 11.73 10.44 11.48
N GLU A 32 12.88 10.62 12.12
CA GLU A 32 13.60 11.89 12.19
C GLU A 32 14.67 11.94 11.09
N CYS A 33 14.71 13.02 10.31
CA CYS A 33 15.81 13.35 9.43
C CYS A 33 16.39 14.73 9.78
N TYR A 34 17.55 15.08 9.22
CA TYR A 34 18.29 16.29 9.56
C TYR A 34 17.48 17.59 9.50
N GLU A 35 16.41 17.64 8.70
CA GLU A 35 15.61 18.85 8.46
C GLU A 35 14.13 18.70 8.87
N ARG A 36 13.61 17.48 9.06
CA ARG A 36 12.18 17.21 9.33
C ARG A 36 11.95 15.93 10.12
N SER A 37 10.79 15.89 10.79
CA SER A 37 10.19 14.69 11.37
C SER A 37 8.97 14.35 10.53
N PHE A 38 8.86 13.11 10.05
CA PHE A 38 7.73 12.66 9.25
C PHE A 38 7.10 11.40 9.83
N LEU A 39 5.79 11.27 9.66
CA LEU A 39 5.11 10.01 9.96
C LEU A 39 5.46 8.94 8.93
N GLU A 40 5.53 7.70 9.42
CA GLU A 40 5.75 6.50 8.63
C GLU A 40 4.57 5.55 8.81
N ALA A 41 4.26 4.80 7.75
CA ALA A 41 3.24 3.78 7.78
C ALA A 41 3.68 2.49 7.08
N ILE A 42 3.10 1.37 7.51
CA ILE A 42 3.00 0.18 6.66
C ILE A 42 1.82 0.41 5.74
N SER A 43 2.01 0.24 4.44
CA SER A 43 0.95 0.42 3.46
C SER A 43 0.86 -0.73 2.46
N PHE A 44 -0.31 -0.86 1.86
CA PHE A 44 -0.55 -1.72 0.72
C PHE A 44 -1.62 -1.15 -0.19
N ASP A 45 -1.53 -1.44 -1.49
CA ASP A 45 -2.41 -0.91 -2.52
C ASP A 45 -2.89 -2.03 -3.46
N PHE A 46 -4.21 -2.12 -3.69
CA PHE A 46 -4.77 -3.16 -4.56
C PHE A 46 -4.60 -2.89 -6.06
N ASP A 47 -4.45 -1.64 -6.50
CA ASP A 47 -4.32 -1.32 -7.93
C ASP A 47 -2.90 -1.65 -8.43
N GLU A 48 -1.88 -1.21 -7.71
CA GLU A 48 -0.47 -1.48 -8.00
C GLU A 48 -0.03 -2.86 -7.50
N MET A 49 -0.87 -3.50 -6.68
CA MET A 49 -0.54 -4.73 -5.95
C MET A 49 0.75 -4.54 -5.13
N GLU A 50 0.99 -3.36 -4.58
CA GLU A 50 2.23 -3.02 -3.88
C GLU A 50 2.07 -3.12 -2.35
N VAL A 51 3.17 -3.43 -1.66
CA VAL A 51 3.25 -3.37 -0.21
C VAL A 51 4.55 -2.68 0.19
N ASP A 52 4.44 -1.70 1.06
CA ASP A 52 5.58 -0.96 1.60
C ASP A 52 5.55 -1.03 3.13
N LEU A 53 6.69 -1.39 3.71
CA LEU A 53 6.84 -1.56 5.16
C LEU A 53 7.24 -0.26 5.86
N SER A 54 7.58 0.76 5.07
CA SER A 54 8.20 2.00 5.52
C SER A 54 7.77 3.16 4.63
N THR A 55 6.47 3.30 4.35
CA THR A 55 5.95 4.40 3.53
C THR A 55 6.24 5.71 4.23
N PRO A 56 7.25 6.47 3.77
CA PRO A 56 7.61 7.71 4.38
C PRO A 56 6.65 8.78 3.87
N TYR A 57 6.44 9.84 4.64
CA TYR A 57 5.65 11.00 4.21
C TYR A 57 4.17 10.71 3.97
N ILE A 58 3.55 9.80 4.72
CA ILE A 58 2.08 9.64 4.68
C ILE A 58 1.33 10.96 4.90
N GLU A 59 1.93 11.87 5.68
CA GLU A 59 1.46 13.24 5.86
C GLU A 59 1.29 13.97 4.51
N ASP A 60 2.23 13.83 3.57
CA ASP A 60 2.15 14.47 2.25
C ASP A 60 1.07 13.82 1.38
N ILE A 61 0.86 12.50 1.48
CA ILE A 61 -0.20 11.76 0.77
C ILE A 61 -1.60 12.24 1.21
N VAL A 62 -1.78 12.49 2.51
CA VAL A 62 -3.07 12.97 3.08
C VAL A 62 -3.53 14.30 2.50
N GLU A 63 -2.61 15.19 2.11
CA GLU A 63 -3.00 16.50 1.57
C GLU A 63 -3.61 16.41 0.16
N GLU A 64 -3.35 15.31 -0.55
CA GLU A 64 -3.79 15.08 -1.94
C GLU A 64 -4.91 14.03 -2.05
N GLY A 65 -5.09 13.19 -1.03
CA GLY A 65 -6.03 12.07 -1.01
C GLY A 65 -7.36 12.30 -0.28
N ASP A 66 -8.24 11.30 -0.32
CA ASP A 66 -9.51 11.28 0.41
C ASP A 66 -9.46 10.30 1.59
N PHE A 67 -8.61 10.63 2.57
CA PHE A 67 -8.30 9.75 3.68
C PHE A 67 -9.48 9.59 4.65
N GLU A 68 -9.77 8.35 5.01
CA GLU A 68 -10.70 7.99 6.07
C GLU A 68 -10.02 7.16 7.15
N GLU A 69 -10.26 7.49 8.43
CA GLU A 69 -9.85 6.59 9.52
C GLU A 69 -10.70 5.31 9.47
N ILE A 70 -10.03 4.17 9.46
CA ILE A 70 -10.64 2.84 9.51
C ILE A 70 -10.24 2.11 10.79
N SER A 71 -11.03 1.10 11.17
CA SER A 71 -10.66 0.26 12.31
C SER A 71 -9.47 -0.65 11.98
N LEU A 72 -8.65 -0.97 12.99
CA LEU A 72 -7.59 -1.99 12.87
C LEU A 72 -8.12 -3.33 12.34
N LYS A 73 -9.33 -3.71 12.72
CA LYS A 73 -9.97 -4.93 12.21
C LYS A 73 -10.16 -4.87 10.69
N MET A 74 -10.68 -3.75 10.17
CA MET A 74 -10.85 -3.56 8.73
C MET A 74 -9.52 -3.58 7.99
N PHE A 75 -8.49 -2.91 8.54
CA PHE A 75 -7.15 -2.93 7.97
C PHE A 75 -6.61 -4.37 7.87
N LEU A 76 -6.66 -5.13 8.97
CA LEU A 76 -6.16 -6.51 9.00
C LEU A 76 -6.95 -7.47 8.10
N ASP A 77 -8.28 -7.30 8.02
CA ASP A 77 -9.10 -8.13 7.14
C ASP A 77 -8.83 -7.78 5.67
N SER A 78 -8.65 -6.50 5.33
CA SER A 78 -8.25 -6.07 3.99
C SER A 78 -6.86 -6.57 3.62
N PHE A 79 -5.90 -6.55 4.56
CA PHE A 79 -4.56 -7.07 4.35
C PHE A 79 -4.54 -8.59 4.07
N LYS A 80 -5.40 -9.36 4.73
CA LYS A 80 -5.54 -10.81 4.42
C LYS A 80 -6.04 -11.03 3.00
N THR A 81 -7.01 -10.24 2.57
CA THR A 81 -7.53 -10.29 1.19
C THR A 81 -6.44 -9.91 0.20
N PHE A 82 -5.78 -8.77 0.42
CA PHE A 82 -4.64 -8.30 -0.37
C PHE A 82 -3.56 -9.39 -0.50
N LYS A 83 -3.17 -10.02 0.60
CA LYS A 83 -2.16 -11.08 0.59
C LYS A 83 -2.55 -12.23 -0.35
N LYS A 84 -3.80 -12.69 -0.28
CA LYS A 84 -4.30 -13.78 -1.13
C LYS A 84 -4.29 -13.38 -2.60
N GLU A 85 -4.72 -12.17 -2.91
CA GLU A 85 -4.73 -11.66 -4.28
C GLU A 85 -3.31 -11.42 -4.82
N LYS A 86 -2.39 -10.91 -4.01
CA LYS A 86 -0.98 -10.74 -4.38
C LYS A 86 -0.31 -12.09 -4.67
N GLU A 87 -0.59 -13.13 -3.88
CA GLU A 87 -0.09 -14.48 -4.12
C GLU A 87 -0.61 -15.02 -5.48
N GLU A 88 -1.89 -14.82 -5.79
CA GLU A 88 -2.48 -15.20 -7.08
C GLU A 88 -1.90 -14.38 -8.24
N TYR A 89 -1.69 -13.08 -8.06
CA TYR A 89 -1.06 -12.18 -9.03
C TYR A 89 0.37 -12.64 -9.37
N LEU A 90 1.18 -12.99 -8.38
CA LEU A 90 2.55 -13.46 -8.59
C LEU A 90 2.62 -14.80 -9.34
N LEU A 91 1.65 -15.69 -9.12
CA LEU A 91 1.54 -16.93 -9.89
C LEU A 91 1.23 -16.63 -11.36
N LEU A 92 0.26 -15.75 -11.62
CA LEU A 92 -0.09 -15.31 -12.97
C LEU A 92 1.11 -14.64 -13.68
N GLU A 93 1.84 -13.79 -12.96
CA GLU A 93 3.03 -13.12 -13.48
C GLU A 93 4.13 -14.12 -13.85
N THR A 94 4.33 -15.14 -13.01
CA THR A 94 5.25 -16.25 -13.28
C THR A 94 4.86 -17.02 -14.55
N ASP A 95 3.58 -17.37 -14.70
CA ASP A 95 3.07 -18.06 -15.89
C ASP A 95 3.22 -17.19 -17.15
N THR A 96 2.97 -15.88 -17.02
CA THR A 96 3.13 -14.91 -18.11
C THR A 96 4.59 -14.81 -18.56
N LEU A 97 5.54 -14.77 -17.62
CA LEU A 97 6.97 -14.79 -17.92
C LEU A 97 7.39 -16.10 -18.61
N ALA A 98 6.85 -17.24 -18.18
CA ALA A 98 7.12 -18.53 -18.82
C ALA A 98 6.61 -18.57 -20.27
N LEU A 99 5.42 -18.03 -20.53
CA LEU A 99 4.89 -17.90 -21.89
C LEU A 99 5.74 -16.96 -22.74
N ALA A 100 6.16 -15.82 -22.19
CA ALA A 100 7.03 -14.88 -22.88
C ALA A 100 8.37 -15.53 -23.27
N ASP A 101 9.00 -16.28 -22.36
CA ASP A 101 10.23 -17.02 -22.64
C ASP A 101 10.04 -18.06 -23.77
N LEU A 102 8.91 -18.78 -23.77
CA LEU A 102 8.58 -19.72 -24.85
C LEU A 102 8.43 -19.02 -26.21
N GLU A 103 7.79 -17.85 -26.27
CA GLU A 103 7.64 -17.08 -27.50
C GLU A 103 8.98 -16.52 -27.99
N LEU A 104 9.81 -15.99 -27.09
CA LEU A 104 11.14 -15.48 -27.43
C LEU A 104 12.04 -16.56 -28.04
N ARG A 105 11.96 -17.80 -27.53
CA ARG A 105 12.72 -18.95 -28.07
C ARG A 105 12.29 -19.38 -29.48
N LYS A 106 11.10 -18.98 -29.95
CA LYS A 106 10.63 -19.28 -31.32
C LYS A 106 11.20 -18.32 -32.37
N ILE A 107 11.84 -17.23 -31.95
CA ILE A 107 12.43 -16.26 -32.87
C ILE A 107 13.64 -16.91 -33.56
N PRO A 108 13.60 -17.16 -34.88
CA PRO A 108 14.72 -17.79 -35.58
C PRO A 108 15.88 -16.80 -35.69
N ASN A 109 17.09 -17.27 -35.38
CA ASN A 109 18.39 -16.56 -35.41
C ASN A 109 18.75 -15.69 -34.19
N GLN A 110 18.76 -16.30 -33.01
CA GLN A 110 19.80 -16.02 -32.01
C GLN A 110 20.78 -17.19 -31.94
#